data_AF-A0A821SVS0-F1
#
_entry.id   AF-A0A821SVS0-F1
#
_cell.length_a   1.000
_cell.length_b   1.000
_cell.length_c   1.000
_cell.angle_alpha   90.00
_cell.angle_beta   90.00
_cell.angle_gamma   90.00
#
_symmetry.space_group_name_H-M   'P 1'
#
loop_
_entity.id
_entity.type
_entity.pdbx_description
1 polymer ?
#
loop_
_entity_poly.entity_id
_entity_poly.type
_entity_poly.pdbx_seq_one_letter_code
_entity_poly.pdbx_strand_id
1 'polypeptide(L)'
;MQPQPQPQPQGLIVETGNGASVLQLPATTLEQIRHIAADPGASTLRLPPPATEIPVGARELDYDLCYVCKHCKVAFPSGAPLQVHQARSCYAGRESARGVIRVVQPSLECRTCPGERFRNAMDFRRHAETAAHIRNSMSPLQPPASEPLTHEMEDVVNQITLLAARAAQDSTPKDSNVNFCAPGPRFPQAGEMPLASAGH
;
A
#
# COMPACT_ATOMS: atom_id res chain seq x y z
N MET A 1 6.57 -56.37 -16.63
CA MET A 1 5.90 -55.05 -16.65
C MET A 1 6.26 -54.36 -15.34
N GLN A 2 7.31 -53.53 -15.32
CA GLN A 2 7.68 -52.78 -14.10
C GLN A 2 6.66 -51.66 -13.88
N PRO A 3 6.16 -51.44 -12.65
CA PRO A 3 5.28 -50.30 -12.38
C PRO A 3 6.09 -49.00 -12.54
N GLN A 4 5.63 -48.17 -13.45
CA GLN A 4 6.17 -46.84 -13.72
C GLN A 4 6.02 -45.98 -12.44
N PRO A 5 7.08 -45.28 -11.97
CA PRO A 5 6.96 -44.41 -10.81
C PRO A 5 5.97 -43.28 -11.13
N GLN A 6 4.88 -43.25 -10.39
CA GLN A 6 3.83 -42.23 -10.44
C GLN A 6 4.48 -40.84 -10.29
N PRO A 7 4.17 -39.86 -11.15
CA PRO A 7 4.74 -38.53 -11.05
C PRO A 7 4.35 -37.95 -9.68
N GLN A 8 5.37 -37.68 -8.84
CA GLN A 8 5.19 -37.07 -7.53
C GLN A 8 4.40 -35.76 -7.69
N PRO A 9 3.44 -35.46 -6.80
CA PRO A 9 2.70 -34.22 -6.88
C PRO A 9 3.65 -33.03 -6.76
N GLN A 10 3.72 -32.21 -7.81
CA GLN A 10 4.53 -30.99 -7.92
C GLN A 10 3.88 -29.84 -7.13
N GLY A 11 3.54 -30.08 -5.86
CA GLY A 11 2.78 -29.13 -5.05
C GLY A 11 3.20 -29.16 -3.58
N LEU A 12 3.09 -28.01 -2.94
CA LEU A 12 3.31 -27.87 -1.51
C LEU A 12 2.00 -28.25 -0.80
N ILE A 13 2.02 -29.32 -0.02
CA ILE A 13 0.83 -29.77 0.71
C ILE A 13 0.66 -28.87 1.94
N VAL A 14 -0.43 -28.11 1.98
CA VAL A 14 -0.82 -27.24 3.08
C VAL A 14 -1.92 -27.95 3.87
N GLU A 15 -1.58 -28.46 5.05
CA GLU A 15 -2.57 -29.06 5.94
C GLU A 15 -3.44 -27.96 6.56
N THR A 16 -4.59 -27.72 5.93
CA THR A 16 -5.60 -26.79 6.47
C THR A 16 -6.48 -27.60 7.43
N GLY A 17 -6.96 -27.04 8.53
CA GLY A 17 -7.79 -27.77 9.51
C GLY A 17 -9.08 -28.41 8.96
N ASN A 18 -9.41 -28.16 7.68
CA ASN A 18 -10.54 -28.75 6.94
C ASN A 18 -10.09 -29.82 5.91
N GLY A 19 -8.84 -30.27 5.94
CA GLY A 19 -8.23 -31.21 4.99
C GLY A 19 -6.94 -30.68 4.36
N ALA A 20 -6.11 -31.58 3.83
CA ALA A 20 -4.90 -31.21 3.09
C ALA A 20 -5.27 -30.54 1.77
N SER A 21 -4.87 -29.27 1.60
CA SER A 21 -5.01 -28.53 0.35
C SER A 21 -3.65 -28.48 -0.35
N VAL A 22 -3.59 -28.81 -1.64
CA VAL A 22 -2.34 -28.79 -2.39
C VAL A 22 -2.16 -27.44 -3.05
N LEU A 23 -1.22 -26.65 -2.55
CA LEU A 23 -0.80 -25.41 -3.23
C LEU A 23 0.10 -25.82 -4.40
N GLN A 24 -0.44 -25.76 -5.61
CA GLN A 24 0.33 -26.03 -6.82
C GLN A 24 1.28 -24.86 -7.05
N LEU A 25 2.58 -25.10 -6.79
CA LEU A 25 3.63 -24.11 -6.99
C LEU A 25 4.48 -24.52 -8.18
N PRO A 26 4.97 -23.57 -8.99
CA PRO A 26 5.95 -23.86 -10.02
C PRO A 26 7.17 -24.60 -9.45
N ALA A 27 7.76 -25.50 -10.22
CA ALA A 27 8.96 -26.25 -9.80
C ALA A 27 10.11 -25.32 -9.37
N THR A 28 10.25 -24.17 -10.05
CA THR A 28 11.22 -23.12 -9.71
C THR A 28 11.02 -22.56 -8.31
N THR A 29 9.76 -22.37 -7.89
CA THR A 29 9.42 -21.91 -6.54
C THR A 29 9.75 -22.96 -5.49
N LEU A 30 9.50 -24.25 -5.76
CA LEU A 30 9.90 -25.34 -4.87
C LEU A 30 11.43 -25.40 -4.69
N GLU A 31 12.19 -25.19 -5.77
CA GLU A 31 13.65 -25.07 -5.73
C GLU A 31 14.10 -23.93 -4.81
N GLN A 32 13.47 -22.76 -4.97
CA GLN A 32 13.75 -21.58 -4.14
C GLN A 32 13.45 -21.84 -2.66
N ILE A 33 12.35 -22.52 -2.35
CA ILE A 33 12.04 -22.92 -0.97
C ILE A 33 13.16 -23.80 -0.40
N ARG A 34 13.66 -24.78 -1.17
CA ARG A 34 14.76 -25.65 -0.72
C ARG A 34 16.02 -24.84 -0.42
N HIS A 35 16.37 -23.89 -1.28
CA HIS A 35 17.53 -23.02 -1.11
C HIS A 35 17.39 -22.09 0.10
N ILE A 36 16.27 -21.36 0.21
CA ILE A 36 16.01 -20.44 1.33
C ILE A 36 16.02 -21.18 2.66
N ALA A 37 15.52 -22.41 2.67
CA ALA A 37 15.42 -23.20 3.88
C ALA A 37 16.76 -23.79 4.36
N ALA A 38 17.87 -23.53 3.67
CA ALA A 38 19.22 -23.80 4.16
C ALA A 38 19.72 -22.74 5.15
N ASP A 39 19.20 -21.51 5.06
CA ASP A 39 19.53 -20.41 5.96
C ASP A 39 18.64 -20.46 7.23
N PRO A 40 19.18 -20.29 8.45
CA PRO A 40 18.37 -20.26 9.67
C PRO A 40 17.43 -19.05 9.76
N GLY A 41 16.55 -19.01 10.76
CA GLY A 41 15.68 -17.85 11.01
C GLY A 41 14.51 -17.69 10.03
N ALA A 42 13.93 -16.48 10.02
CA ALA A 42 12.73 -16.17 9.23
C ALA A 42 13.08 -15.61 7.85
N SER A 43 12.40 -16.10 6.81
CA SER A 43 12.53 -15.58 5.45
C SER A 43 11.16 -15.38 4.82
N THR A 44 11.08 -14.51 3.82
CA THR A 44 9.85 -14.30 3.04
C THR A 44 10.13 -14.66 1.58
N LEU A 45 9.32 -15.56 1.01
CA LEU A 45 9.35 -15.89 -0.41
C LEU A 45 8.13 -15.25 -1.07
N ARG A 46 8.38 -14.26 -1.90
CA ARG A 46 7.35 -13.59 -2.69
C ARG A 46 7.20 -14.30 -4.02
N LEU A 47 6.01 -14.83 -4.29
CA LEU A 47 5.69 -15.41 -5.59
C LEU A 47 5.68 -14.29 -6.66
N PRO A 48 6.14 -14.58 -7.88
CA PRO A 48 6.17 -13.57 -8.93
C PRO A 48 4.75 -13.00 -9.15
N PRO A 49 4.59 -11.67 -9.23
CA PRO A 49 3.29 -11.10 -9.55
C PRO A 49 2.85 -11.61 -10.92
N PRO A 50 1.53 -11.78 -11.16
CA PRO A 50 1.04 -11.81 -12.53
C PRO A 50 1.52 -10.52 -13.22
N ALA A 51 1.96 -10.60 -14.47
CA ALA A 51 2.58 -9.50 -15.22
C ALA A 51 1.58 -8.34 -15.46
N THR A 52 1.27 -7.58 -14.43
CA THR A 52 0.26 -6.53 -14.43
C THR A 52 0.78 -5.39 -13.57
N GLU A 53 0.79 -4.21 -14.16
CA GLU A 53 1.09 -2.96 -13.47
C GLU A 53 0.15 -2.71 -12.29
N ILE A 54 0.66 -2.05 -11.24
CA ILE A 54 -0.15 -1.68 -10.07
C ILE A 54 -1.13 -0.57 -10.49
N PRO A 55 -2.45 -0.77 -10.38
CA PRO A 55 -3.44 0.24 -10.77
C PRO A 55 -3.30 1.54 -9.97
N VAL A 56 -3.64 2.68 -10.60
CA VAL A 56 -3.73 3.97 -9.92
C VAL A 56 -4.72 3.89 -8.75
N GLY A 57 -4.36 4.48 -7.62
CA GLY A 57 -5.17 4.45 -6.40
C GLY A 57 -5.02 3.17 -5.57
N ALA A 58 -4.32 2.15 -6.08
CA ALA A 58 -3.98 0.95 -5.32
C ALA A 58 -2.65 1.10 -4.56
N ARG A 59 -2.50 0.31 -3.51
CA ARG A 59 -1.23 0.05 -2.81
C ARG A 59 -0.97 -1.44 -2.83
N GLU A 60 0.24 -1.84 -3.20
CA GLU A 60 0.63 -3.24 -3.14
C GLU A 60 0.95 -3.66 -1.70
N LEU A 61 0.49 -4.85 -1.32
CA LEU A 61 0.72 -5.48 -0.03
C LEU A 61 1.03 -6.97 -0.24
N ASP A 62 1.64 -7.59 0.77
CA ASP A 62 1.82 -9.03 0.78
C ASP A 62 0.61 -9.74 1.40
N TYR A 63 0.15 -10.80 0.74
CA TYR A 63 -0.87 -11.72 1.24
C TYR A 63 -0.23 -13.07 1.54
N ASP A 64 -0.31 -13.51 2.79
CA ASP A 64 0.26 -14.79 3.21
C ASP A 64 -0.55 -15.96 2.65
N LEU A 65 0.09 -16.79 1.83
CA LEU A 65 -0.50 -18.03 1.32
C LEU A 65 -0.28 -19.19 2.27
N CYS A 66 0.94 -19.33 2.77
CA CYS A 66 1.30 -20.37 3.73
C CYS A 66 2.64 -20.06 4.44
N TYR A 67 2.93 -20.87 5.45
CA TYR A 67 4.13 -20.81 6.27
C TYR A 67 4.83 -22.17 6.21
N VAL A 68 6.09 -22.19 5.77
CA VAL A 68 6.86 -23.43 5.60
C VAL A 68 7.87 -23.57 6.73
N CYS A 69 7.88 -24.74 7.37
CA CYS A 69 8.90 -25.08 8.34
C CYS A 69 10.24 -25.29 7.62
N LYS A 70 11.29 -24.50 7.95
CA LYS A 70 12.61 -24.67 7.31
C LYS A 70 13.25 -26.02 7.62
N HIS A 71 12.85 -26.73 8.68
CA HIS A 71 13.44 -28.03 8.99
C HIS A 71 12.91 -29.15 8.10
N CYS A 72 11.60 -29.40 8.15
CA CYS A 72 10.95 -30.52 7.44
C CYS A 72 10.34 -30.14 6.09
N LYS A 73 10.35 -28.84 5.72
CA LYS A 73 9.75 -28.28 4.51
C LYS A 73 8.22 -28.50 4.37
N VAL A 74 7.54 -28.87 5.47
CA VAL A 74 6.07 -28.96 5.53
C VAL A 74 5.46 -27.56 5.61
N ALA A 75 4.33 -27.37 4.94
CA ALA A 75 3.62 -26.10 4.86
C ALA A 75 2.35 -26.07 5.70
N PHE A 76 2.08 -24.90 6.25
CA PHE A 76 1.00 -24.65 7.19
C PHE A 76 0.20 -23.42 6.74
N PRO A 77 -1.12 -23.39 6.97
CA PRO A 77 -1.99 -22.32 6.49
C PRO A 77 -1.78 -21.00 7.27
N SER A 78 -1.19 -21.05 8.45
CA SER A 78 -0.90 -19.88 9.28
C SER A 78 0.27 -20.14 10.23
N GLY A 79 0.74 -19.09 10.91
CA GLY A 79 1.84 -19.21 11.87
C GLY A 79 1.52 -20.08 13.09
N ALA A 80 0.27 -20.11 13.56
CA ALA A 80 -0.14 -20.85 14.75
C ALA A 80 0.08 -22.38 14.65
N PRO A 81 -0.46 -23.11 13.64
CA PRO A 81 -0.20 -24.54 13.48
C PRO A 81 1.27 -24.85 13.21
N LEU A 82 1.99 -23.96 12.50
CA LEU A 82 3.43 -24.08 12.35
C LEU A 82 4.15 -24.01 13.71
N GLN A 83 3.81 -23.05 14.57
CA GLN A 83 4.44 -22.90 15.88
C GLN A 83 4.23 -24.15 16.75
N VAL A 84 3.00 -24.71 16.76
CA VAL A 84 2.71 -25.97 17.45
C VAL A 84 3.58 -27.10 16.91
N HIS A 85 3.68 -27.23 15.59
CA HIS A 85 4.55 -28.21 14.95
C HIS A 85 6.04 -28.03 15.29
N GLN A 86 6.52 -26.78 15.28
CA GLN A 86 7.91 -26.46 15.62
C GLN A 86 8.20 -26.77 17.10
N ALA A 87 7.28 -26.46 18.01
CA ALA A 87 7.46 -26.72 19.43
C ALA A 87 7.47 -28.21 19.78
N ARG A 88 6.61 -29.01 19.13
CA ARG A 88 6.38 -30.41 19.50
C ARG A 88 7.18 -31.43 18.70
N SER A 89 7.47 -31.14 17.43
CA SER A 89 7.99 -32.14 16.50
C SER A 89 9.34 -31.74 15.93
N CYS A 90 9.43 -30.55 15.33
CA CYS A 90 10.62 -30.19 14.57
C CYS A 90 11.72 -29.51 15.38
N TYR A 91 11.41 -28.75 16.42
CA TYR A 91 12.42 -28.00 17.17
C TYR A 91 12.31 -28.21 18.69
N ALA A 92 11.84 -29.39 19.11
CA ALA A 92 11.84 -29.79 20.51
C ALA A 92 13.27 -29.69 21.07
N GLY A 93 13.48 -28.82 22.07
CA GLY A 93 14.80 -28.55 22.67
C GLY A 93 15.76 -27.70 21.83
N ARG A 94 15.36 -27.17 20.67
CA ARG A 94 16.20 -26.33 19.80
C ARG A 94 15.49 -25.09 19.25
N GLU A 95 14.88 -24.33 20.15
CA GLU A 95 14.04 -23.18 19.79
C GLU A 95 14.81 -22.08 19.05
N SER A 96 16.07 -21.84 19.43
CA SER A 96 16.94 -20.84 18.79
C SER A 96 17.29 -21.17 17.33
N ALA A 97 17.13 -22.43 16.90
CA ALA A 97 17.36 -22.85 15.53
C ALA A 97 16.09 -22.76 14.65
N ARG A 98 14.96 -22.32 15.21
CA ARG A 98 13.68 -22.26 14.49
C ARG A 98 13.80 -21.42 13.23
N GLY A 99 13.31 -21.98 12.13
CA GLY A 99 13.28 -21.32 10.84
C GLY A 99 11.94 -21.46 10.15
N VAL A 100 11.49 -20.37 9.53
CA VAL A 100 10.22 -20.28 8.80
C VAL A 100 10.41 -19.57 7.46
N ILE A 101 9.70 -20.02 6.44
CA ILE A 101 9.51 -19.28 5.20
C ILE A 101 8.06 -18.85 5.11
N ARG A 102 7.82 -17.54 5.04
CA ARG A 102 6.50 -16.98 4.77
C ARG A 102 6.34 -16.87 3.26
N VAL A 103 5.45 -17.65 2.68
CA VAL A 103 5.18 -17.63 1.24
C VAL A 103 4.04 -16.66 0.99
N VAL A 104 4.32 -15.59 0.24
CA VAL A 104 3.38 -14.51 0.03
C VAL A 104 3.11 -14.29 -1.46
N GLN A 105 1.91 -13.80 -1.77
CA GLN A 105 1.56 -13.32 -3.09
C GLN A 105 1.29 -11.80 -3.02
N PRO A 106 1.65 -11.05 -4.08
CA PRO A 106 1.20 -9.67 -4.21
C PRO A 106 -0.32 -9.58 -4.15
N SER A 107 -0.81 -8.64 -3.35
CA SER A 107 -2.21 -8.25 -3.22
C SER A 107 -2.30 -6.74 -3.30
N LEU A 108 -3.51 -6.23 -3.53
CA LEU A 108 -3.77 -4.81 -3.65
C LEU A 108 -4.68 -4.35 -2.54
N GLU A 109 -4.49 -3.13 -2.08
CA GLU A 109 -5.40 -2.44 -1.17
C GLU A 109 -5.81 -1.10 -1.78
N CYS A 110 -7.07 -0.73 -1.58
CA CYS A 110 -7.57 0.57 -2.00
C CYS A 110 -7.12 1.66 -1.03
N ARG A 111 -6.50 2.73 -1.54
CA ARG A 111 -6.10 3.88 -0.71
C ARG A 111 -7.27 4.72 -0.22
N THR A 112 -8.40 4.64 -0.92
CA THR A 112 -9.61 5.45 -0.67
C THR A 112 -10.64 4.72 0.18
N CYS A 113 -10.64 3.39 0.15
CA CYS A 113 -11.61 2.55 0.86
C CYS A 113 -10.89 1.74 1.95
N PRO A 114 -10.99 2.15 3.23
CA PRO A 114 -10.24 1.51 4.30
C PRO A 114 -10.68 0.05 4.47
N GLY A 115 -9.69 -0.85 4.51
CA GLY A 115 -9.91 -2.29 4.70
C GLY A 115 -10.20 -3.10 3.42
N GLU A 116 -10.40 -2.45 2.28
CA GLU A 116 -10.68 -3.13 1.01
C GLU A 116 -9.41 -3.68 0.37
N ARG A 117 -9.33 -5.01 0.23
CA ARG A 117 -8.16 -5.74 -0.30
C ARG A 117 -8.55 -6.69 -1.43
N PHE A 118 -7.70 -6.79 -2.44
CA PHE A 118 -7.95 -7.50 -3.70
C PHE A 118 -6.79 -8.42 -4.04
N ARG A 119 -7.10 -9.59 -4.60
CA ARG A 119 -6.09 -10.59 -5.00
C ARG A 119 -5.38 -10.26 -6.30
N ASN A 120 -5.98 -9.41 -7.14
CA ASN A 120 -5.44 -9.04 -8.44
C ASN A 120 -5.98 -7.67 -8.89
N ALA A 121 -5.37 -7.11 -9.94
CA ALA A 121 -5.72 -5.82 -10.50
C ALA A 121 -7.13 -5.75 -11.12
N MET A 122 -7.67 -6.86 -11.62
CA MET A 122 -9.00 -6.89 -12.22
C MET A 122 -10.09 -6.69 -11.17
N ASP A 123 -9.96 -7.35 -10.02
CA ASP A 123 -10.87 -7.17 -8.89
C ASP A 123 -10.80 -5.75 -8.32
N PHE A 124 -9.60 -5.17 -8.24
CA PHE A 124 -9.43 -3.77 -7.86
C PHE A 124 -10.09 -2.80 -8.85
N ARG A 125 -9.91 -2.99 -10.17
CA ARG A 125 -10.52 -2.13 -11.18
C ARG A 125 -12.05 -2.16 -11.10
N ARG A 126 -12.62 -3.35 -10.95
CA ARG A 126 -14.06 -3.52 -10.75
C ARG A 126 -14.55 -2.79 -9.49
N HIS A 127 -13.76 -2.78 -8.41
CA HIS A 127 -14.06 -1.98 -7.22
C HIS A 127 -13.98 -0.47 -7.50
N ALA A 128 -12.94 -0.01 -8.21
CA ALA A 128 -12.73 1.40 -8.52
C ALA A 128 -13.87 2.01 -9.36
N GLU A 129 -14.54 1.18 -10.17
CA GLU A 129 -15.71 1.57 -10.98
C GLU A 129 -17.02 1.64 -10.17
N THR A 130 -17.03 1.23 -8.90
CA THR A 130 -18.24 1.29 -8.08
C THR A 130 -18.60 2.72 -7.68
N ALA A 131 -19.90 3.03 -7.64
CA ALA A 131 -20.39 4.35 -7.21
C ALA A 131 -19.94 4.71 -5.78
N ALA A 132 -19.77 3.71 -4.90
CA ALA A 132 -19.26 3.90 -3.54
C ALA A 132 -17.79 4.35 -3.55
N HIS A 133 -16.95 3.70 -4.36
CA HIS A 133 -15.56 4.12 -4.53
C HIS A 133 -15.48 5.53 -5.12
N ILE A 134 -16.23 5.80 -6.20
CA ILE A 134 -16.25 7.12 -6.86
C ILE A 134 -16.65 8.20 -5.85
N ARG A 135 -17.70 7.98 -5.05
CA ARG A 135 -18.13 8.90 -3.99
C ARG A 135 -17.02 9.14 -2.96
N ASN A 136 -16.36 8.10 -2.47
CA ASN A 136 -15.27 8.25 -1.51
C ASN A 136 -14.04 8.94 -2.12
N SER A 137 -13.78 8.74 -3.41
CA SER A 137 -12.64 9.35 -4.12
C SER A 137 -12.87 10.83 -4.44
N MET A 138 -14.12 11.23 -4.63
CA MET A 138 -14.53 12.62 -4.87
C MET A 138 -14.84 13.38 -3.59
N SER A 139 -14.96 12.69 -2.45
CA SER A 139 -15.08 13.39 -1.17
C SER A 139 -13.75 14.11 -0.92
N PRO A 140 -13.73 15.46 -0.88
CA PRO A 140 -12.55 16.15 -0.39
C PRO A 140 -12.29 15.63 1.02
N LEU A 141 -11.02 15.41 1.37
CA LEU A 141 -10.62 15.00 2.72
C LEU A 141 -11.47 15.80 3.72
N GLN A 142 -12.43 15.13 4.37
CA GLN A 142 -12.86 15.65 5.65
C GLN A 142 -11.59 15.61 6.50
N PRO A 143 -11.11 16.74 7.03
CA PRO A 143 -10.06 16.69 8.03
C PRO A 143 -10.52 15.70 9.10
N PRO A 144 -9.61 14.91 9.68
CA PRO A 144 -9.97 13.96 10.74
C PRO A 144 -10.82 14.72 11.74
N ALA A 145 -12.04 14.21 12.02
CA ALA A 145 -13.07 14.89 12.78
C ALA A 145 -12.43 15.64 13.95
N SER A 146 -12.22 16.95 13.75
CA SER A 146 -11.86 17.84 14.83
C SER A 146 -13.05 17.78 15.77
N GLU A 147 -12.77 17.37 17.00
CA GLU A 147 -13.65 17.47 18.15
C GLU A 147 -14.53 18.72 18.01
N PRO A 148 -15.84 18.63 18.33
CA PRO A 148 -16.77 19.73 18.09
C PRO A 148 -16.16 21.00 18.69
N LEU A 149 -15.79 21.94 17.83
CA LEU A 149 -15.30 23.24 18.25
C LEU A 149 -16.36 23.78 19.20
N THR A 150 -15.98 23.99 20.46
CA THR A 150 -16.90 24.55 21.43
C THR A 150 -17.43 25.86 20.84
N HIS A 151 -18.73 26.10 21.00
CA HIS A 151 -19.52 27.18 20.36
C HIS A 151 -18.84 28.57 20.36
N GLU A 152 -17.91 28.79 21.28
CA GLU A 152 -17.06 29.97 21.42
C GLU A 152 -16.08 30.18 20.25
N MET A 153 -15.55 29.11 19.63
CA MET A 153 -14.55 29.20 18.55
C MET A 153 -15.17 29.30 17.16
N GLU A 154 -16.41 28.81 16.96
CA GLU A 154 -17.15 29.01 15.72
C GLU A 154 -17.55 30.48 15.51
N ASP A 155 -17.90 31.20 16.60
CA ASP A 155 -18.25 32.62 16.51
C ASP A 155 -17.05 33.47 16.07
N VAL A 156 -15.85 33.16 16.57
CA VAL A 156 -14.61 33.85 16.16
C VAL A 156 -14.31 33.64 14.68
N VAL A 157 -14.50 32.41 14.16
CA VAL A 157 -14.27 32.11 12.74
C VAL A 157 -15.32 32.78 11.85
N ASN A 158 -16.58 32.78 12.26
CA ASN A 158 -17.64 33.51 11.55
C ASN A 158 -17.41 35.03 11.56
N GLN A 159 -16.93 35.58 12.68
CA GLN A 159 -16.62 37.00 12.81
C GLN A 159 -15.44 37.41 11.90
N ILE A 160 -14.35 36.63 11.87
CA ILE A 160 -13.21 36.87 10.96
C ILE A 160 -13.68 36.81 9.49
N THR A 161 -14.53 35.85 9.16
CA THR A 161 -15.08 35.71 7.81
C THR A 161 -15.95 36.92 7.42
N LEU A 162 -16.79 37.40 8.34
CA LEU A 162 -17.58 38.62 8.14
C LEU A 162 -16.68 39.86 7.98
N LEU A 163 -15.61 39.99 8.78
CA LEU A 163 -14.65 41.07 8.67
C LEU A 163 -13.93 41.05 7.32
N ALA A 164 -13.48 39.88 6.87
CA ALA A 164 -12.82 39.71 5.58
C ALA A 164 -13.77 40.03 4.41
N ALA A 165 -15.03 39.60 4.49
CA ALA A 165 -16.05 39.90 3.49
C ALA A 165 -16.35 41.41 3.40
N ARG A 166 -16.38 42.12 4.53
CA ARG A 166 -16.54 43.58 4.56
C ARG A 166 -15.31 44.31 4.01
N ALA A 167 -14.10 43.87 4.37
CA ALA A 167 -12.87 44.46 3.85
C ALA A 167 -12.73 44.30 2.32
N ALA A 168 -13.26 43.20 1.75
CA ALA A 168 -13.30 42.99 0.31
C ALA A 168 -14.36 43.85 -0.42
N GLN A 169 -15.38 44.34 0.29
CA GLN A 169 -16.44 45.18 -0.29
C GLN A 169 -16.15 46.69 -0.17
N ASP A 170 -15.24 47.11 0.71
CA ASP A 170 -14.74 48.50 0.81
C ASP A 170 -13.70 48.81 -0.30
N SER A 171 -13.97 48.31 -1.50
CA SER A 171 -13.19 48.53 -2.71
C SER A 171 -14.16 48.75 -3.86
N THR A 172 -14.88 49.89 -3.84
CA THR A 172 -15.67 50.34 -5.00
C THR A 172 -15.09 51.61 -5.63
N PRO A 173 -15.01 51.67 -6.97
CA PRO A 173 -14.33 52.73 -7.71
C PRO A 173 -15.26 53.93 -7.92
N LYS A 174 -14.71 55.16 -7.84
CA LYS A 174 -15.36 56.35 -8.42
C LYS A 174 -14.31 57.30 -9.00
N ASP A 175 -14.29 57.34 -10.32
CA ASP A 175 -13.46 58.18 -11.18
C ASP A 175 -13.80 59.67 -11.00
N SER A 176 -12.79 60.53 -10.85
CA SER A 176 -12.85 61.98 -11.15
C SER A 176 -11.43 62.54 -11.30
N ASN A 177 -10.93 62.46 -12.53
CA ASN A 177 -10.07 63.42 -13.24
C ASN A 177 -9.48 64.58 -12.41
N VAL A 178 -8.16 64.55 -12.19
CA VAL A 178 -7.28 65.71 -12.36
C VAL A 178 -5.87 65.26 -12.78
N ASN A 179 -5.48 65.74 -13.94
CA ASN A 179 -4.19 65.67 -14.59
C ASN A 179 -3.04 66.24 -13.72
N PHE A 180 -2.06 65.41 -13.35
CA PHE A 180 -0.71 65.88 -13.02
C PHE A 180 0.35 65.01 -13.74
N CYS A 181 1.16 65.69 -14.55
CA CYS A 181 2.16 65.16 -15.46
C CYS A 181 3.33 64.41 -14.76
N ALA A 182 3.51 63.14 -15.14
CA ALA A 182 4.73 62.45 -15.66
C ALA A 182 6.12 62.60 -14.96
N PRO A 183 7.16 61.74 -15.23
CA PRO A 183 7.20 60.43 -15.93
C PRO A 183 8.03 59.30 -15.24
N GLY A 184 7.66 58.04 -15.50
CA GLY A 184 8.59 56.90 -15.76
C GLY A 184 9.06 56.01 -14.59
N PRO A 185 9.72 54.85 -14.85
CA PRO A 185 9.79 54.09 -16.10
C PRO A 185 9.29 52.62 -15.99
N ARG A 186 8.72 52.21 -17.13
CA ARG A 186 8.65 50.89 -17.81
C ARG A 186 9.27 49.63 -17.15
N PHE A 187 8.44 48.58 -17.12
CA PHE A 187 8.62 47.15 -16.78
C PHE A 187 9.92 46.46 -17.25
N PRO A 188 10.25 45.30 -16.64
CA PRO A 188 10.15 44.05 -17.43
C PRO A 188 9.46 42.86 -16.71
N GLN A 189 8.85 41.99 -17.52
CA GLN A 189 8.40 40.63 -17.16
C GLN A 189 9.48 39.59 -17.49
N ALA A 190 9.47 38.50 -16.70
CA ALA A 190 9.76 37.08 -17.03
C ALA A 190 11.18 36.63 -17.48
N GLY A 191 11.61 35.48 -16.93
CA GLY A 191 12.92 34.83 -17.18
C GLY A 191 14.02 35.53 -16.38
N GLU A 192 15.05 34.93 -15.78
CA GLU A 192 15.87 33.79 -16.19
C GLU A 192 16.98 33.60 -15.12
N MET A 193 17.55 32.40 -15.06
CA MET A 193 18.44 31.87 -14.00
C MET A 193 19.66 32.73 -13.65
N PRO A 194 20.15 32.72 -12.40
CA PRO A 194 21.46 33.26 -12.09
C PRO A 194 22.55 32.26 -12.49
N LEU A 195 23.30 32.59 -13.55
CA LEU A 195 24.59 31.97 -13.87
C LEU A 195 25.64 33.05 -14.18
N ALA A 196 26.59 33.23 -13.27
CA ALA A 196 27.91 33.85 -13.47
C ALA A 196 28.77 33.36 -12.31
N SER A 197 29.82 32.55 -12.43
CA SER A 197 31.03 32.50 -13.29
C SER A 197 32.00 33.70 -13.15
N ALA A 198 33.11 33.39 -12.47
CA ALA A 198 34.52 33.75 -12.69
C ALA A 198 35.00 35.22 -12.84
N GLY A 199 35.92 35.61 -11.93
CA GLY A 199 37.32 35.92 -12.29
C GLY A 199 37.71 37.39 -12.49
N HIS A 200 38.49 37.95 -11.55
CA HIS A 200 39.92 38.29 -11.67
C HIS A 200 40.44 38.83 -10.33
#